data_AF-A0A1Q7ZIX6-F1
#
_entry.id   AF-A0A1Q7ZIX6-F1
#
_cell.length_a   1.000
_cell.length_b   1.000
_cell.length_c   1.000
_cell.angle_alpha   90.00
_cell.angle_beta   90.00
_cell.angle_gamma   90.00
#
_symmetry.space_group_name_H-M   'P 1'
#
loop_
_entity.id
_entity.type
_entity.pdbx_description
1 polymer ?
#
loop_
_entity_poly.entity_id
_entity_poly.type
_entity_poly.pdbx_seq_one_letter_code
_entity_poly.pdbx_strand_id
1 'polypeptide(L)'
;LTLSNDLAAAVERAGQVVFGVNARTRLGSTGVHWRSGLIVTANHTVRVDEDITVTRPDGRAIAATLAGRDPAIDIAVLKVDAPDVAVADLGESNAVRVGHLVLAVGRGPCASWGVVSAIGEGRGPRSAGGALFSLDLTLYPGFSGGPLVNAQGQVIGVNSSGTSRHLQLAIPSAAVTRVVDELVRRGRLARPYLGVGTQPVSLPEALRQRFNLEQPTAVIVVAVQPSSPAASAGLL
;
A
#
# COMPACT_ATOMS: atom_id res chain seq x y z
N LEU A 1 10.22 -0.68 31.34
CA LEU A 1 9.96 -1.97 30.66
C LEU A 1 8.60 -2.01 29.97
N THR A 2 7.56 -1.32 30.48
CA THR A 2 6.20 -1.34 29.93
C THR A 2 6.12 -1.07 28.43
N LEU A 3 6.65 0.05 27.94
CA LEU A 3 6.65 0.35 26.49
C LEU A 3 7.30 -0.76 25.64
N SER A 4 8.42 -1.30 26.10
CA SER A 4 9.11 -2.37 25.36
C SER A 4 8.27 -3.65 25.30
N ASN A 5 7.58 -3.98 26.39
CA ASN A 5 6.68 -5.14 26.44
C ASN A 5 5.45 -4.91 25.56
N ASP A 6 4.91 -3.70 25.54
CA ASP A 6 3.76 -3.33 24.71
C ASP A 6 4.11 -3.44 23.22
N LEU A 7 5.30 -2.98 22.82
CA LEU A 7 5.77 -3.10 21.43
C LEU A 7 6.02 -4.58 21.07
N ALA A 8 6.57 -5.39 21.97
CA ALA A 8 6.71 -6.83 21.74
C ALA A 8 5.35 -7.51 21.55
N ALA A 9 4.38 -7.22 22.41
CA ALA A 9 3.02 -7.74 22.30
C ALA A 9 2.33 -7.29 21.00
N ALA A 10 2.58 -6.06 20.54
CA ALA A 10 2.07 -5.57 19.27
C ALA A 10 2.65 -6.36 18.07
N VAL A 11 3.95 -6.69 18.10
CA VAL A 11 4.59 -7.54 17.08
C VAL A 11 4.02 -8.96 17.10
N GLU A 12 3.84 -9.56 18.28
CA GLU A 12 3.25 -10.90 18.41
C GLU A 12 1.84 -10.96 17.84
N ARG A 13 0.99 -9.97 18.17
CA ARG A 13 -0.38 -9.86 17.63
C ARG A 13 -0.37 -9.71 16.12
N ALA A 14 0.49 -8.85 15.58
CA ALA A 14 0.64 -8.69 14.13
C ALA A 14 1.15 -9.96 13.45
N GLY A 15 2.05 -10.71 14.10
CA GLY A 15 2.59 -11.97 13.61
C GLY A 15 1.53 -13.05 13.37
N GLN A 16 0.44 -13.04 14.14
CA GLN A 16 -0.68 -13.99 14.01
C GLN A 16 -1.49 -13.82 12.72
N VAL A 17 -1.34 -12.68 12.03
CA VAL A 17 -2.05 -12.37 10.77
C VAL A 17 -1.10 -12.21 9.59
N VAL A 18 0.20 -12.49 9.81
CA VAL A 18 1.26 -12.36 8.82
C VAL A 18 1.48 -13.68 8.09
N PHE A 19 1.50 -13.59 6.76
CA PHE A 19 1.79 -14.69 5.86
C PHE A 19 3.14 -14.46 5.17
N GLY A 20 3.92 -15.53 4.98
CA GLY A 20 5.01 -15.52 4.02
C GLY A 20 4.44 -15.69 2.60
N VAL A 21 4.76 -14.81 1.68
CA VAL A 21 4.27 -14.87 0.28
C VAL A 21 5.40 -15.31 -0.64
N ASN A 22 5.22 -16.47 -1.30
CA ASN A 22 6.18 -17.04 -2.24
C ASN A 22 5.59 -16.97 -3.65
N ALA A 23 5.77 -15.81 -4.30
CA ALA A 23 5.27 -15.50 -5.64
C ALA A 23 6.38 -15.00 -6.60
N ARG A 24 7.63 -15.33 -6.30
CA ARG A 24 8.82 -15.02 -7.13
C ARG A 24 10.00 -15.91 -6.76
N THR A 25 10.97 -16.04 -7.67
CA THR A 25 12.18 -16.82 -7.45
C THR A 25 13.07 -16.21 -6.35
N ARG A 26 13.58 -17.04 -5.44
CA ARG A 26 14.64 -16.78 -4.44
C ARG A 26 14.33 -15.86 -3.24
N LEU A 27 13.35 -14.97 -3.30
CA LEU A 27 13.05 -14.05 -2.19
C LEU A 27 11.56 -14.04 -1.85
N GLY A 28 11.17 -14.70 -0.76
CA GLY A 28 9.82 -14.55 -0.20
C GLY A 28 9.54 -13.11 0.23
N SER A 29 8.27 -12.75 0.27
CA SER A 29 7.77 -11.46 0.78
C SER A 29 6.78 -11.70 1.91
N THR A 30 6.15 -10.65 2.41
CA THR A 30 5.16 -10.75 3.48
C THR A 30 3.79 -10.40 2.94
N GLY A 31 2.74 -10.96 3.52
CA GLY A 31 1.36 -10.59 3.30
C GLY A 31 0.60 -10.49 4.62
N VAL A 32 -0.53 -9.81 4.61
CA VAL A 32 -1.40 -9.60 5.77
C VAL A 32 -2.77 -10.20 5.47
N HIS A 33 -3.30 -11.02 6.36
CA HIS A 33 -4.68 -11.50 6.27
C HIS A 33 -5.65 -10.34 6.56
N TRP A 34 -6.15 -9.73 5.48
CA TRP A 34 -6.85 -8.44 5.53
C TRP A 34 -8.35 -8.58 5.73
N ARG A 35 -8.92 -9.61 5.11
CA ARG A 35 -10.31 -10.07 5.27
C ARG A 35 -10.28 -11.59 5.18
N SER A 36 -11.33 -12.26 5.66
CA SER A 36 -11.43 -13.72 5.60
C SER A 36 -11.11 -14.25 4.20
N GLY A 37 -10.09 -15.09 4.08
CA GLY A 37 -9.63 -15.70 2.84
C GLY A 37 -8.88 -14.76 1.89
N LEU A 38 -8.60 -13.52 2.29
CA LEU A 38 -7.92 -12.51 1.47
C LEU A 38 -6.64 -12.00 2.13
N ILE A 39 -5.51 -12.26 1.48
CA ILE A 39 -4.20 -11.75 1.87
C ILE A 39 -3.87 -10.54 1.00
N VAL A 40 -3.49 -9.43 1.63
CA VAL A 40 -2.90 -8.27 0.95
C VAL A 40 -1.38 -8.39 0.99
N THR A 41 -0.72 -8.10 -0.12
CA THR A 41 0.75 -8.03 -0.22
C THR A 41 1.18 -6.92 -1.16
N ALA A 42 2.48 -6.70 -1.30
CA ALA A 42 3.03 -5.71 -2.22
C ALA A 42 3.03 -6.25 -3.66
N ASN A 43 2.49 -5.49 -4.60
CA ASN A 43 2.38 -5.93 -5.99
C ASN A 43 3.74 -6.27 -6.62
N HIS A 44 4.77 -5.46 -6.40
CA HIS A 44 6.10 -5.68 -7.00
C HIS A 44 6.78 -6.99 -6.55
N THR A 45 6.30 -7.66 -5.50
CA THR A 45 6.82 -8.95 -5.04
C THR A 45 6.12 -10.13 -5.67
N VAL A 46 4.93 -9.94 -6.26
CA VAL A 46 4.17 -10.94 -6.99
C VAL A 46 4.56 -10.90 -8.46
N ARG A 47 5.39 -11.85 -8.90
CA ARG A 47 5.95 -11.92 -10.26
C ARG A 47 5.46 -13.10 -11.08
N VAL A 48 4.71 -14.01 -10.45
CA VAL A 48 4.02 -15.11 -11.12
C VAL A 48 2.53 -15.00 -10.81
N ASP A 49 1.71 -15.38 -11.78
CA ASP A 49 0.25 -15.36 -11.63
C ASP A 49 -0.30 -16.77 -11.30
N GLU A 50 0.54 -17.81 -11.41
CA GLU A 50 0.23 -19.23 -11.17
C GLU A 50 1.16 -19.82 -10.09
N ASP A 51 0.76 -20.95 -9.50
CA ASP A 51 1.50 -21.70 -8.46
C ASP A 51 1.98 -20.85 -7.27
N ILE A 52 1.20 -19.83 -6.91
CA ILE A 52 1.48 -19.00 -5.75
C ILE A 52 1.28 -19.84 -4.49
N THR A 53 2.29 -19.86 -3.63
CA THR A 53 2.18 -20.48 -2.30
C THR A 53 2.36 -19.42 -1.23
N VAL A 54 1.64 -19.58 -0.12
CA VAL A 54 1.84 -18.77 1.07
C VAL A 54 2.12 -19.66 2.28
N THR A 55 2.94 -19.15 3.18
CA THR A 55 3.24 -19.77 4.48
C THR A 55 2.38 -19.09 5.53
N ARG A 56 1.50 -19.85 6.15
CA ARG A 56 0.63 -19.43 7.26
C ARG A 56 1.46 -19.04 8.50
N PRO A 57 0.88 -18.30 9.46
CA PRO A 57 1.51 -18.01 10.75
C PRO A 57 1.97 -19.26 11.53
N ASP A 58 1.28 -20.40 11.36
CA ASP A 58 1.62 -21.69 11.95
C ASP A 58 2.74 -22.45 11.20
N GLY A 59 3.30 -21.85 10.16
CA GLY A 59 4.37 -22.40 9.34
C GLY A 59 3.91 -23.31 8.19
N ARG A 60 2.61 -23.65 8.08
CA ARG A 60 2.11 -24.52 7.00
C ARG A 60 2.07 -23.76 5.67
N ALA A 61 2.53 -24.41 4.60
CA ALA A 61 2.38 -23.89 3.26
C ALA A 61 1.00 -24.26 2.70
N ILE A 62 0.32 -23.30 2.08
CA ILE A 62 -0.95 -23.49 1.38
C ILE A 62 -0.90 -22.81 0.00
N ALA A 63 -1.75 -23.29 -0.91
CA ALA A 63 -1.92 -22.65 -2.20
C ALA A 63 -2.65 -21.31 -2.08
N ALA A 64 -2.30 -20.38 -2.95
CA ALA A 64 -2.98 -19.11 -3.11
C ALA A 64 -3.24 -18.81 -4.58
N THR A 65 -4.25 -17.99 -4.87
CA THR A 65 -4.53 -17.52 -6.23
C THR A 65 -4.54 -16.01 -6.27
N LEU A 66 -4.10 -15.41 -7.37
CA LEU A 66 -4.18 -13.96 -7.54
C LEU A 66 -5.63 -13.54 -7.74
N ALA A 67 -6.16 -12.78 -6.78
CA ALA A 67 -7.51 -12.23 -6.87
C ALA A 67 -7.54 -10.96 -7.73
N GLY A 68 -6.44 -10.20 -7.71
CA GLY A 68 -6.26 -8.97 -8.47
C GLY A 68 -5.13 -8.11 -7.88
N ARG A 69 -4.76 -7.05 -8.60
CA ARG A 69 -3.67 -6.14 -8.22
C ARG A 69 -3.96 -4.69 -8.63
N ASP A 70 -3.52 -3.74 -7.81
CA ASP A 70 -3.43 -2.32 -8.14
C ASP A 70 -1.94 -1.90 -8.19
N PRO A 71 -1.29 -1.96 -9.37
CA PRO A 71 0.10 -1.57 -9.54
C PRO A 71 0.38 -0.07 -9.32
N ALA A 72 -0.64 0.79 -9.22
CA ALA A 72 -0.47 2.22 -9.01
C ALA A 72 -0.18 2.55 -7.54
N ILE A 73 -0.72 1.76 -6.59
CA ILE A 73 -0.37 1.87 -5.17
C ILE A 73 0.45 0.69 -4.68
N ASP A 74 0.93 -0.16 -5.59
CA ASP A 74 1.77 -1.31 -5.28
C ASP A 74 1.10 -2.36 -4.36
N ILE A 75 -0.19 -2.65 -4.59
CA ILE A 75 -0.95 -3.66 -3.82
C ILE A 75 -1.36 -4.84 -4.70
N ALA A 76 -1.23 -6.06 -4.19
CA ALA A 76 -1.83 -7.26 -4.74
C ALA A 76 -2.67 -7.96 -3.67
N VAL A 77 -3.76 -8.61 -4.11
CA VAL A 77 -4.67 -9.37 -3.25
C VAL A 77 -4.65 -10.82 -3.69
N LEU A 78 -4.39 -11.72 -2.75
CA LEU A 78 -4.36 -13.16 -2.95
C LEU A 78 -5.55 -13.81 -2.22
N LYS A 79 -6.16 -14.82 -2.82
CA LYS A 79 -7.16 -15.67 -2.19
C LYS A 79 -6.50 -16.92 -1.62
N VAL A 80 -6.90 -17.29 -0.41
CA VAL A 80 -6.43 -18.49 0.29
C VAL A 80 -7.57 -19.17 1.04
N ASP A 81 -7.39 -20.47 1.31
CA ASP A 81 -8.24 -21.22 2.23
C ASP A 81 -7.56 -21.29 3.61
N ALA A 82 -7.96 -20.41 4.52
CA ALA A 82 -7.41 -20.27 5.86
C ALA A 82 -8.47 -19.80 6.87
N PRO A 83 -9.59 -20.55 7.04
CA PRO A 83 -10.73 -20.13 7.87
C PRO A 83 -10.39 -20.03 9.36
N ASP A 84 -9.32 -20.70 9.78
CA ASP A 84 -8.83 -20.79 11.15
C ASP A 84 -7.77 -19.73 11.50
N VAL A 85 -7.35 -18.90 10.53
CA VAL A 85 -6.37 -17.83 10.78
C VAL A 85 -7.10 -16.52 11.04
N ALA A 86 -6.71 -15.83 12.12
CA ALA A 86 -7.29 -14.54 12.47
C ALA A 86 -7.10 -13.49 11.35
N VAL A 87 -8.04 -12.56 11.26
CA VAL A 87 -7.96 -11.39 10.37
C VAL A 87 -7.31 -10.24 11.13
N ALA A 88 -6.53 -9.41 10.43
CA ALA A 88 -5.90 -8.23 10.98
C ALA A 88 -6.90 -7.27 11.63
N ASP A 89 -6.59 -6.81 12.84
CA ASP A 89 -7.28 -5.66 13.44
C ASP A 89 -6.78 -4.39 12.73
N LEU A 90 -7.68 -3.68 12.05
CA LEU A 90 -7.34 -2.51 11.25
C LEU A 90 -7.46 -1.24 12.09
N GLY A 91 -6.37 -0.48 12.16
CA GLY A 91 -6.36 0.84 12.78
C GLY A 91 -6.78 1.94 11.80
N GLU A 92 -7.25 3.06 12.35
CA GLU A 92 -7.64 4.25 11.60
C GLU A 92 -6.42 4.98 11.02
N SER A 93 -6.07 4.66 9.77
CA SER A 93 -4.92 5.28 9.12
C SER A 93 -5.05 6.78 8.92
N ASN A 94 -6.28 7.32 8.89
CA ASN A 94 -6.52 8.75 8.75
C ASN A 94 -6.22 9.53 10.04
N ALA A 95 -6.15 8.85 11.19
CA ALA A 95 -5.78 9.44 12.48
C ALA A 95 -4.27 9.41 12.75
N VAL A 96 -3.49 8.80 11.85
CA VAL A 96 -2.02 8.74 11.95
C VAL A 96 -1.44 10.13 11.76
N ARG A 97 -0.47 10.50 12.60
CA ARG A 97 0.24 11.79 12.54
C ARG A 97 1.74 11.55 12.43
N VAL A 98 2.43 12.55 11.88
CA VAL A 98 3.90 12.60 11.90
C VAL A 98 4.38 12.52 13.36
N GLY A 99 5.38 11.67 13.61
CA GLY A 99 5.92 11.37 14.94
C GLY A 99 5.24 10.21 15.68
N HIS A 100 4.15 9.63 15.16
CA HIS A 100 3.60 8.40 15.75
C HIS A 100 4.61 7.26 15.66
N LEU A 101 4.81 6.57 16.79
CA LEU A 101 5.58 5.33 16.85
C LEU A 101 4.88 4.21 16.07
N VAL A 102 5.66 3.50 15.27
CA VAL A 102 5.19 2.42 14.41
C VAL A 102 6.17 1.25 14.38
N LEU A 103 5.62 0.08 14.09
CA LEU A 103 6.36 -1.17 13.93
C LEU A 103 6.08 -1.73 12.54
N ALA A 104 7.13 -2.02 11.78
CA ALA A 104 7.03 -2.80 10.56
C ALA A 104 7.27 -4.28 10.91
N VAL A 105 6.39 -5.17 10.45
CA VAL A 105 6.51 -6.61 10.71
C VAL A 105 6.67 -7.37 9.38
N GLY A 106 7.57 -8.34 9.36
CA GLY A 106 7.82 -9.22 8.23
C GLY A 106 7.63 -10.71 8.58
N ARG A 107 7.70 -11.58 7.57
CA ARG A 107 7.64 -13.04 7.73
C ARG A 107 8.70 -13.58 8.71
N GLY A 108 8.37 -14.65 9.45
CA GLY A 108 9.29 -15.34 10.36
C GLY A 108 9.62 -14.53 11.61
N PRO A 109 8.59 -14.17 12.38
CA PRO A 109 8.27 -12.79 12.76
C PRO A 109 9.54 -11.98 13.05
N CYS A 110 9.83 -11.05 12.14
CA CYS A 110 10.87 -10.05 12.31
C CYS A 110 10.22 -8.67 12.39
N ALA A 111 10.79 -7.79 13.21
CA ALA A 111 10.25 -6.46 13.41
C ALA A 111 11.32 -5.37 13.26
N SER A 112 10.90 -4.22 12.77
CA SER A 112 11.66 -2.96 12.83
C SER A 112 10.74 -1.89 13.40
N TRP A 113 11.29 -0.93 14.12
CA TRP A 113 10.52 0.12 14.79
C TRP A 113 11.03 1.50 14.41
N GLY A 114 10.18 2.50 14.56
CA GLY A 114 10.51 3.88 14.28
C GLY A 114 9.30 4.78 14.32
N VAL A 115 9.30 5.82 13.49
CA VAL A 115 8.20 6.81 13.44
C VAL A 115 7.71 7.06 12.02
N VAL A 116 6.49 7.59 11.92
CA VAL A 116 6.02 8.24 10.68
C VAL A 116 6.72 9.59 10.53
N SER A 117 7.61 9.73 9.56
CA SER A 117 8.39 10.94 9.32
C SER A 117 7.62 11.98 8.51
N ALA A 118 6.78 11.53 7.58
CA ALA A 118 5.98 12.41 6.75
C ALA A 118 4.72 11.70 6.24
N ILE A 119 3.68 12.47 5.96
CA ILE A 119 2.46 12.01 5.31
C ILE A 119 2.28 12.88 4.07
N GLY A 120 2.16 12.28 2.89
CA GLY A 120 1.99 13.06 1.67
C GLY A 120 1.74 12.21 0.44
N GLU A 121 1.35 12.87 -0.65
CA GLU A 121 1.26 12.22 -1.95
C GLU A 121 2.68 11.83 -2.39
N GLY A 122 2.89 10.57 -2.73
CA GLY A 122 4.22 10.04 -3.05
C GLY A 122 4.92 10.90 -4.12
N ARG A 123 6.13 11.39 -3.84
CA ARG A 123 6.95 12.06 -4.86
C ARG A 123 7.53 11.01 -5.80
N GLY A 124 6.78 10.60 -6.82
CA GLY A 124 7.26 9.71 -7.86
C GLY A 124 6.26 9.53 -9.01
N PRO A 125 6.73 9.20 -10.23
CA PRO A 125 5.90 9.06 -11.44
C PRO A 125 4.84 7.95 -11.38
N ARG A 126 4.77 7.19 -10.28
CA ARG A 126 3.75 6.16 -10.01
C ARG A 126 2.75 6.55 -8.92
N SER A 127 2.85 7.75 -8.33
CA SER A 127 1.93 8.17 -7.26
C SER A 127 0.61 8.66 -7.83
N ALA A 128 -0.25 7.71 -8.19
CA ALA A 128 -1.59 7.99 -8.71
C ALA A 128 -2.69 7.53 -7.73
N GLY A 129 -2.46 7.52 -6.41
CA GLY A 129 -3.37 6.78 -5.52
C GLY A 129 -3.46 7.13 -4.05
N GLY A 130 -3.05 8.34 -3.63
CA GLY A 130 -3.31 8.85 -2.29
C GLY A 130 -2.09 8.99 -1.39
N ALA A 131 -2.31 9.50 -0.18
CA ALA A 131 -1.27 9.75 0.81
C ALA A 131 -0.51 8.46 1.15
N LEU A 132 0.81 8.54 1.22
CA LEU A 132 1.71 7.50 1.69
C LEU A 132 2.32 7.94 3.02
N PHE A 133 2.71 6.97 3.85
CA PHE A 133 3.52 7.22 5.03
C PHE A 133 4.98 7.06 4.66
N SER A 134 5.79 8.10 4.87
CA SER A 134 7.24 8.00 4.90
C SER A 134 7.67 7.62 6.32
N LEU A 135 8.55 6.64 6.43
CA LEU A 135 8.92 6.03 7.70
C LEU A 135 10.41 6.24 8.00
N ASP A 136 10.73 6.45 9.27
CA ASP A 136 12.09 6.43 9.80
C ASP A 136 12.33 5.12 10.55
N LEU A 137 12.48 4.05 9.77
CA LEU A 137 12.81 2.69 10.24
C LEU A 137 13.50 1.92 9.11
N THR A 138 13.85 0.66 9.33
CA THR A 138 14.49 -0.18 8.29
C THR A 138 13.54 -1.26 7.79
N LEU A 139 13.18 -1.25 6.50
CA LEU A 139 12.50 -2.38 5.86
C LEU A 139 13.54 -3.30 5.21
N TYR A 140 13.84 -4.42 5.89
CA TYR A 140 14.72 -5.44 5.33
C TYR A 140 14.07 -6.20 4.17
N PRO A 141 14.87 -6.86 3.30
CA PRO A 141 14.32 -7.75 2.28
C PRO A 141 13.33 -8.75 2.88
N GLY A 142 12.10 -8.74 2.37
CA GLY A 142 11.01 -9.58 2.86
C GLY A 142 9.90 -8.82 3.59
N PHE A 143 10.13 -7.59 4.06
CA PHE A 143 9.11 -6.79 4.75
C PHE A 143 8.02 -6.24 3.81
N SER A 144 8.31 -6.09 2.53
CA SER A 144 7.31 -5.64 1.53
C SER A 144 6.07 -6.52 1.57
N GLY A 145 4.91 -5.87 1.66
CA GLY A 145 3.60 -6.49 1.78
C GLY A 145 3.21 -6.86 3.22
N GLY A 146 4.11 -6.72 4.19
CA GLY A 146 3.83 -6.91 5.61
C GLY A 146 3.14 -5.70 6.26
N PRO A 147 2.61 -5.84 7.48
CA PRO A 147 1.85 -4.79 8.12
C PRO A 147 2.79 -3.72 8.71
N LEU A 148 2.36 -2.47 8.62
CA LEU A 148 2.78 -1.39 9.50
C LEU A 148 1.74 -1.29 10.62
N VAL A 149 2.17 -1.44 11.87
CA VAL A 149 1.28 -1.43 13.04
C VAL A 149 1.58 -0.29 14.00
N ASN A 150 0.55 0.19 14.68
CA ASN A 150 0.68 1.12 15.80
C ASN A 150 1.12 0.39 17.08
N ALA A 151 1.35 1.12 18.17
CA ALA A 151 1.74 0.56 19.46
C ALA A 151 0.68 -0.39 20.07
N GLN A 152 -0.55 -0.36 19.58
CA GLN A 152 -1.64 -1.26 19.98
C GLN A 152 -1.69 -2.54 19.13
N GLY A 153 -0.77 -2.71 18.16
CA GLY A 153 -0.74 -3.86 17.26
C GLY A 153 -1.81 -3.83 16.16
N GLN A 154 -2.47 -2.69 15.95
CA GLN A 154 -3.45 -2.53 14.87
C GLN A 154 -2.75 -2.15 13.57
N VAL A 155 -3.16 -2.75 12.46
CA VAL A 155 -2.60 -2.51 11.13
C VAL A 155 -3.10 -1.17 10.60
N ILE A 156 -2.18 -0.21 10.50
CA ILE A 156 -2.44 1.14 9.96
C ILE A 156 -1.97 1.28 8.51
N GLY A 157 -1.27 0.29 7.97
CA GLY A 157 -0.86 0.27 6.57
C GLY A 157 -0.09 -0.98 6.16
N VAL A 158 0.36 -1.01 4.91
CA VAL A 158 1.13 -2.10 4.31
C VAL A 158 2.48 -1.56 3.84
N ASN A 159 3.57 -2.19 4.28
CA ASN A 159 4.93 -1.79 3.94
C ASN A 159 5.21 -2.00 2.45
N SER A 160 5.83 -1.02 1.80
CA SER A 160 6.25 -1.10 0.40
C SER A 160 7.62 -0.47 0.19
N SER A 161 8.52 -1.23 -0.45
CA SER A 161 9.76 -0.72 -1.04
C SER A 161 9.69 -0.60 -2.56
N GLY A 162 8.51 -0.85 -3.16
CA GLY A 162 8.33 -0.87 -4.62
C GLY A 162 8.26 0.52 -5.24
N THR A 163 7.80 1.51 -4.47
CA THR A 163 7.56 2.88 -4.96
C THR A 163 8.83 3.74 -4.98
N SER A 164 9.86 3.39 -4.20
CA SER A 164 11.16 4.08 -4.19
C SER A 164 12.25 3.17 -3.61
N ARG A 165 13.43 3.11 -4.26
CA ARG A 165 14.59 2.36 -3.72
C ARG A 165 15.26 3.01 -2.51
N HIS A 166 14.90 4.26 -2.20
CA HIS A 166 15.57 5.07 -1.18
C HIS A 166 14.64 5.54 -0.06
N LEU A 167 13.34 5.26 -0.15
CA LEU A 167 12.36 5.68 0.85
C LEU A 167 11.61 4.47 1.39
N GLN A 168 11.51 4.43 2.72
CA GLN A 168 10.72 3.44 3.44
C GLN A 168 9.29 3.94 3.49
N LEU A 169 8.39 3.24 2.82
CA LEU A 169 7.02 3.70 2.63
C LEU A 169 6.03 2.67 3.16
N ALA A 170 4.88 3.16 3.60
CA ALA A 170 3.70 2.34 3.81
C ALA A 170 2.47 2.95 3.15
N ILE A 171 1.64 2.07 2.60
CA ILE A 171 0.35 2.40 2.01
C ILE A 171 -0.70 2.37 3.13
N PRO A 172 -1.43 3.46 3.39
CA PRO A 172 -2.40 3.52 4.50
C PRO A 172 -3.49 2.45 4.41
N SER A 173 -3.94 1.93 5.56
CA SER A 173 -4.98 0.89 5.64
C SER A 173 -6.28 1.30 4.95
N ALA A 174 -6.66 2.59 4.99
CA ALA A 174 -7.83 3.09 4.26
C ALA A 174 -7.70 2.96 2.74
N ALA A 175 -6.49 3.16 2.18
CA ALA A 175 -6.24 3.00 0.75
C ALA A 175 -6.25 1.52 0.34
N VAL A 176 -5.63 0.66 1.15
CA VAL A 176 -5.64 -0.79 0.95
C VAL A 176 -7.06 -1.35 1.01
N THR A 177 -7.84 -0.94 2.01
CA THR A 177 -9.23 -1.38 2.19
C THR A 177 -10.10 -1.02 1.01
N ARG A 178 -9.94 0.18 0.43
CA ARG A 178 -10.64 0.57 -0.80
C ARG A 178 -10.37 -0.38 -1.96
N VAL A 179 -9.12 -0.80 -2.16
CA VAL A 179 -8.74 -1.77 -3.19
C VAL A 179 -9.37 -3.14 -2.91
N VAL A 180 -9.27 -3.63 -1.69
CA VAL A 180 -9.87 -4.92 -1.29
C VAL A 180 -11.38 -4.91 -1.51
N ASP A 181 -12.07 -3.84 -1.11
CA ASP A 181 -13.53 -3.71 -1.19
C ASP A 181 -14.02 -3.59 -2.64
N GLU A 182 -13.28 -2.88 -3.49
CA GLU A 182 -13.59 -2.84 -4.91
C GLU A 182 -13.44 -4.23 -5.54
N LEU A 183 -12.36 -4.94 -5.22
CA LEU A 183 -12.10 -6.27 -5.71
C LEU A 183 -13.16 -7.28 -5.26
N VAL A 184 -13.58 -7.23 -4.00
CA VAL A 184 -14.67 -8.07 -3.47
C VAL A 184 -15.99 -7.77 -4.18
N ARG A 185 -16.31 -6.49 -4.40
CA ARG A 185 -17.59 -6.09 -5.03
C ARG A 185 -17.66 -6.39 -6.52
N ARG A 186 -16.57 -6.19 -7.26
CA ARG A 186 -16.58 -6.19 -8.74
C ARG A 186 -15.80 -7.35 -9.36
N GLY A 187 -15.04 -8.10 -8.58
CA GLY A 187 -14.11 -9.12 -9.08
C GLY A 187 -12.92 -8.59 -9.86
N ARG A 188 -12.85 -7.26 -10.08
CA ARG A 188 -11.76 -6.57 -10.78
C ARG A 188 -11.62 -5.15 -10.25
N LEU A 189 -10.40 -4.61 -10.35
CA LEU A 189 -10.10 -3.23 -10.04
C LEU A 189 -10.30 -2.38 -11.29
N ALA A 190 -11.30 -1.49 -11.29
CA ALA A 190 -11.61 -0.64 -12.43
C ALA A 190 -11.08 0.77 -12.17
N ARG A 191 -9.88 1.08 -12.68
CA ARG A 191 -9.39 2.45 -12.60
C ARG A 191 -10.03 3.32 -13.69
N PRO A 192 -10.70 4.42 -13.32
CA PRO A 192 -11.10 5.42 -14.29
C PRO A 192 -9.84 5.99 -14.93
N TYR A 193 -9.87 6.09 -16.25
CA TYR A 193 -8.74 6.49 -17.07
C TYR A 193 -9.24 7.53 -18.06
N LEU A 194 -8.63 8.72 -18.03
CA LEU A 194 -8.96 9.79 -18.97
C LEU A 194 -8.01 9.79 -20.18
N GLY A 195 -6.78 9.33 -20.00
CA GLY A 195 -5.73 9.38 -21.04
C GLY A 195 -5.12 10.76 -21.24
N VAL A 196 -4.90 11.48 -20.14
CA VAL A 196 -4.27 12.80 -20.13
C VAL A 196 -2.93 12.72 -19.39
N GLY A 197 -1.88 13.21 -20.01
CA GLY A 197 -0.62 13.53 -19.35
C GLY A 197 -0.71 14.95 -18.79
N THR A 198 -0.48 15.10 -17.50
CA THR A 198 -0.65 16.39 -16.82
C THR A 198 0.58 16.79 -16.02
N GLN A 199 0.85 18.08 -15.94
CA GLN A 199 1.91 18.65 -15.11
C GLN A 199 1.34 19.74 -14.19
N PRO A 200 1.46 19.61 -12.85
CA PRO A 200 1.09 20.69 -11.94
C PRO A 200 2.07 21.86 -12.10
N VAL A 201 1.54 23.07 -12.14
CA VAL A 201 2.30 24.31 -12.23
C VAL A 201 1.78 25.33 -11.23
N SER A 202 2.68 26.15 -10.69
CA SER A 202 2.28 27.33 -9.92
C SER A 202 1.83 28.43 -10.87
N LEU A 203 0.71 29.09 -10.55
CA LEU A 203 0.20 30.23 -11.30
C LEU A 203 0.82 31.53 -10.78
N PRO A 204 1.61 32.25 -11.61
CA PRO A 204 2.10 33.58 -11.25
C PRO A 204 0.95 34.52 -10.90
N GLU A 205 1.17 35.41 -9.92
CA GLU A 205 0.18 36.41 -9.48
C GLU A 205 -0.40 37.22 -10.66
N ALA A 206 0.45 37.62 -11.62
CA ALA A 206 0.00 38.37 -12.80
C ALA A 206 -1.03 37.60 -13.66
N LEU A 207 -0.88 36.28 -13.80
CA LEU A 207 -1.86 35.44 -14.50
C LEU A 207 -3.14 35.29 -13.68
N ARG A 208 -3.01 35.16 -12.36
CA ARG A 208 -4.15 35.08 -11.44
C ARG A 208 -5.01 36.33 -11.48
N GLN A 209 -4.40 37.51 -11.42
CA GLN A 209 -5.12 38.79 -11.53
C GLN A 209 -5.75 38.98 -12.91
N ARG A 210 -5.01 38.65 -13.98
CA ARG A 210 -5.50 38.82 -15.36
C ARG A 210 -6.73 37.97 -15.68
N PHE A 211 -6.78 36.75 -15.15
CA PHE A 211 -7.89 35.81 -15.39
C PHE A 211 -8.85 35.67 -14.21
N ASN A 212 -8.71 36.53 -13.19
CA ASN A 212 -9.49 36.52 -11.95
C ASN A 212 -9.55 35.12 -11.29
N LEU A 213 -8.38 34.48 -11.14
CA LEU A 213 -8.22 33.15 -10.58
C LEU A 213 -7.76 33.24 -9.13
N GLU A 214 -8.48 32.59 -8.22
CA GLU A 214 -8.13 32.55 -6.80
C GLU A 214 -7.10 31.46 -6.48
N GLN A 215 -7.08 30.38 -7.26
CA GLN A 215 -6.20 29.24 -7.00
C GLN A 215 -4.73 29.55 -7.33
N PRO A 216 -3.77 29.16 -6.46
CA PRO A 216 -2.34 29.41 -6.66
C PRO A 216 -1.67 28.42 -7.63
N THR A 217 -2.36 27.34 -8.00
CA THR A 217 -1.84 26.25 -8.83
C THR A 217 -2.82 25.88 -9.93
N ALA A 218 -2.29 25.38 -11.03
CA ALA A 218 -3.05 24.81 -12.14
C ALA A 218 -2.39 23.52 -12.60
N VAL A 219 -3.06 22.83 -13.51
CA VAL A 219 -2.54 21.63 -14.16
C VAL A 219 -2.51 21.89 -15.66
N ILE A 220 -1.33 21.80 -16.26
CA ILE A 220 -1.16 21.88 -17.71
C ILE A 220 -1.35 20.49 -18.30
N VAL A 221 -2.16 20.41 -19.36
CA VAL A 221 -2.23 19.21 -20.21
C VAL A 221 -1.00 19.21 -21.12
N VAL A 222 -0.12 18.24 -20.90
CA VAL A 222 1.12 18.09 -21.70
C VAL A 222 0.97 17.08 -22.82
N ALA A 223 0.00 16.17 -22.70
CA ALA A 223 -0.31 15.19 -23.71
C ALA A 223 -1.75 14.70 -23.56
N VAL A 224 -2.40 14.41 -24.69
CA VAL A 224 -3.65 13.65 -24.73
C VAL A 224 -3.39 12.39 -25.53
N GLN A 225 -3.65 11.23 -24.94
CA GLN A 225 -3.42 9.96 -25.61
C GLN A 225 -4.45 9.78 -26.74
N PRO A 226 -4.01 9.39 -27.95
CA PRO A 226 -4.94 9.08 -29.05
C PRO A 226 -5.97 8.03 -28.65
N SER A 227 -7.21 8.18 -29.13
CA SER A 227 -8.33 7.26 -28.84
C SER A 227 -8.68 7.12 -27.35
N SER A 228 -8.29 8.08 -26.50
CA SER A 228 -8.67 8.11 -25.10
C SER A 228 -10.03 8.79 -24.87
N PRO A 229 -10.64 8.62 -23.68
CA PRO A 229 -11.82 9.38 -23.29
C PRO A 229 -11.60 10.90 -23.36
N ALA A 230 -10.41 11.39 -23.01
CA ALA A 230 -10.07 12.81 -23.12
C ALA A 230 -9.99 13.29 -24.58
N ALA A 231 -9.38 12.50 -25.48
CA ALA A 231 -9.37 12.82 -26.91
C ALA A 231 -10.79 12.86 -27.48
N SER A 232 -11.64 11.91 -27.07
CA SER A 232 -13.06 11.84 -27.48
C SER A 232 -13.87 13.01 -26.93
N ALA A 233 -13.50 13.54 -25.77
CA ALA A 233 -14.10 14.72 -25.16
C ALA A 233 -13.57 16.05 -25.73
N GLY A 234 -12.62 16.01 -26.68
CA GLY A 234 -12.05 17.21 -27.30
C GLY A 234 -11.02 17.94 -26.45
N LEU A 235 -10.42 17.28 -25.46
CA LEU A 235 -9.26 17.84 -24.74
C LEU A 235 -8.09 17.99 -25.72
N LEU A 236 -7.40 19.14 -25.65
CA LEU A 236 -6.23 19.48 -26.46
C LEU A 236 -5.01 19.74 -25.57
#